data_AF-A0A352DSG8-F1
#
_entry.id   AF-A0A352DSG8-F1
#
_cell.length_a   1.000
_cell.length_b   1.000
_cell.length_c   1.000
_cell.angle_alpha   90.00
_cell.angle_beta   90.00
_cell.angle_gamma   90.00
#
_symmetry.space_group_name_H-M   'P 1'
#
loop_
_entity.id
_entity.type
_entity.pdbx_description
1 polymer ?
#
loop_
_entity_poly.entity_id
_entity_poly.type
_entity_poly.pdbx_seq_one_letter_code
_entity_poly.pdbx_strand_id
1 'polypeptide(L)'
;GDYGYTLGHRNSAGVLQPNLNLRRGDYPIMADAPDECCEKSSNHPDGIHHVLFEDGRIRTLRPHTLHRDDHLYRNHRGSVAAGVDPDDAVIGDSHHQP
;
A
#
# COMPACT_ATOMS: atom_id res chain seq x y z
N GLY A 1 -1.39 -12.18 -11.98
CA GLY A 1 -2.34 -11.67 -11.00
C GLY A 1 -1.48 -11.47 -9.79
N ASP A 2 -0.91 -10.29 -9.72
CA ASP A 2 0.32 -10.05 -8.97
C ASP A 2 -0.03 -9.26 -7.71
N TYR A 3 0.58 -9.62 -6.59
CA TYR A 3 0.33 -8.99 -5.31
C TYR A 3 1.46 -8.02 -4.97
N GLY A 4 1.07 -6.84 -4.51
CA GLY A 4 1.95 -5.88 -3.87
C GLY A 4 1.96 -6.06 -2.36
N TYR A 5 3.04 -5.60 -1.74
CA TYR A 5 3.28 -5.68 -0.30
C TYR A 5 3.63 -4.31 0.26
N THR A 6 3.42 -4.12 1.56
CA THR A 6 3.85 -2.88 2.21
C THR A 6 5.35 -2.67 2.06
N LEU A 7 5.74 -1.46 1.65
CA LEU A 7 7.13 -1.00 1.59
C LEU A 7 7.67 -0.60 2.99
N GLY A 8 6.84 -0.69 4.03
CA GLY A 8 7.18 -0.19 5.36
C GLY A 8 7.30 1.34 5.40
N HIS A 9 8.01 1.85 6.39
CA HIS A 9 8.26 3.28 6.53
C HIS A 9 9.68 3.57 7.00
N ARG A 10 10.19 4.76 6.67
CA ARG A 10 11.49 5.26 7.09
C ARG A 10 11.30 6.28 8.21
N ASN A 11 12.15 6.23 9.23
CA ASN A 11 12.14 7.25 10.28
C ASN A 11 12.74 8.58 9.78
N SER A 12 12.77 9.60 10.63
CA SER A 12 13.33 10.93 10.29
C SER A 12 14.82 10.90 9.90
N ALA A 13 15.56 9.86 10.30
CA ALA A 13 16.95 9.64 9.90
C ALA A 13 17.09 8.87 8.57
N GLY A 14 15.97 8.53 7.91
CA GLY A 14 15.94 7.79 6.65
C GLY A 14 16.09 6.27 6.81
N VAL A 15 16.09 5.75 8.04
CA VAL A 15 16.28 4.32 8.31
C VAL A 15 14.95 3.58 8.19
N LEU A 16 14.91 2.55 7.34
CA LEU A 16 13.74 1.67 7.19
C LEU A 16 13.47 0.96 8.52
N GLN A 17 12.24 1.08 9.01
CA GLN A 17 11.81 0.46 10.25
C GLN A 17 11.28 -0.96 9.98
N PRO A 18 11.40 -1.88 10.95
CA PRO A 18 10.80 -3.20 10.84
C PRO A 18 9.28 -3.10 10.76
N ASN A 19 8.64 -3.94 9.94
CA ASN A 19 7.19 -4.11 9.96
C ASN A 19 6.79 -4.79 11.27
N LEU A 20 6.10 -4.05 12.14
CA LEU A 20 5.56 -4.54 13.41
C LEU A 20 4.05 -4.65 13.31
N ASN A 21 3.48 -5.77 13.75
CA ASN A 21 2.02 -5.88 13.84
C ASN A 21 1.53 -5.08 15.05
N LEU A 22 1.03 -3.87 14.79
CA LEU A 22 0.44 -2.99 15.79
C LEU A 22 -1.09 -3.16 15.90
N ARG A 23 -1.67 -4.11 15.15
CA ARG A 23 -3.11 -4.39 15.05
C ARG A 23 -3.94 -3.17 14.64
N ARG A 24 -3.42 -2.35 13.73
CA ARG A 24 -4.14 -1.21 13.17
C ARG A 24 -5.24 -1.69 12.25
N GLY A 25 -6.45 -1.18 12.48
CA GLY A 25 -7.65 -1.64 11.77
C GLY A 25 -7.71 -1.26 10.29
N ASP A 26 -6.96 -0.22 9.89
CA ASP A 26 -7.03 0.34 8.54
C ASP A 26 -5.64 0.53 7.90
N TYR A 27 -4.63 -0.20 8.38
CA TYR A 27 -3.29 -0.19 7.78
C TYR A 27 -3.15 -1.32 6.73
N PRO A 28 -3.06 -1.01 5.42
CA PRO A 28 -2.91 -2.02 4.37
C PRO A 28 -1.51 -2.66 4.40
N ILE A 29 -1.46 -3.99 4.29
CA ILE A 29 -0.21 -4.77 4.28
C ILE A 29 0.03 -5.50 2.96
N MET A 30 -1.03 -5.76 2.20
CA MET A 30 -0.98 -6.41 0.89
C MET A 30 -2.19 -5.96 0.07
N ALA A 31 -1.99 -5.78 -1.22
CA ALA A 31 -3.08 -5.55 -2.17
C ALA A 31 -2.71 -6.08 -3.55
N ASP A 32 -3.60 -5.94 -4.53
CA ASP A 32 -3.22 -6.09 -5.94
C ASP A 32 -2.09 -5.11 -6.29
N ALA A 33 -1.06 -5.63 -6.96
CA ALA A 33 0.13 -4.88 -7.34
C ALA A 33 -0.25 -3.68 -8.23
N PRO A 34 0.39 -2.51 -8.03
CA PRO A 34 0.17 -1.34 -8.88
C PRO A 34 0.59 -1.59 -10.33
N ASP A 35 -0.08 -0.93 -11.27
CA ASP A 35 0.40 -0.78 -12.65
C ASP A 35 1.55 0.24 -12.74
N GLU A 36 2.10 0.42 -13.95
CA GLU A 36 3.24 1.33 -14.19
C GLU A 36 2.97 2.78 -13.76
N CYS A 37 1.71 3.21 -13.71
CA CYS A 37 1.34 4.57 -13.27
C CYS A 37 1.16 4.66 -11.75
N CYS A 38 1.10 3.52 -11.06
CA CYS A 38 0.83 3.40 -9.62
C CYS A 38 -0.48 4.09 -9.19
N GLU A 39 -1.51 4.02 -10.05
CA GLU A 39 -2.86 4.55 -9.76
C GLU A 39 -3.88 3.43 -9.47
N LYS A 40 -3.63 2.24 -10.00
CA LYS A 40 -4.50 1.06 -9.83
C LYS A 40 -3.71 -0.18 -10.23
N SER A 41 -4.24 -1.35 -9.94
CA SER A 41 -3.80 -2.58 -10.58
C SER A 41 -4.41 -2.75 -11.96
N SER A 42 -3.68 -3.41 -12.86
CA SER A 42 -4.16 -3.91 -14.15
C SER A 42 -4.63 -5.39 -14.07
N ASN A 43 -4.59 -6.01 -12.89
CA ASN A 43 -4.95 -7.42 -12.68
C ASN A 43 -6.42 -7.74 -13.02
N HIS A 44 -7.34 -6.79 -12.83
CA HIS A 44 -8.78 -7.02 -12.95
C HIS A 44 -9.44 -6.07 -13.97
N PRO A 45 -10.23 -6.58 -14.95
CA PRO A 45 -10.89 -5.77 -15.97
C PRO A 45 -11.81 -4.68 -15.39
N ASP A 46 -12.49 -5.01 -14.28
CA ASP A 46 -13.40 -4.10 -13.59
C ASP A 46 -12.68 -3.12 -12.64
N GLY A 47 -11.35 -3.24 -12.52
CA GLY A 47 -10.53 -2.41 -11.64
C GLY A 47 -10.75 -2.63 -10.15
N ILE A 48 -11.41 -3.72 -9.74
CA ILE A 48 -11.56 -4.06 -8.33
C ILE A 48 -10.21 -4.43 -7.72
N HIS A 49 -9.99 -4.04 -6.46
CA HIS A 49 -8.78 -4.40 -5.71
C HIS A 49 -9.12 -5.07 -4.39
N HIS A 50 -8.42 -6.16 -4.11
CA HIS A 50 -8.49 -6.82 -2.82
C HIS A 50 -7.36 -6.30 -1.93
N VAL A 51 -7.71 -5.71 -0.79
CA VAL A 51 -6.75 -5.13 0.16
C VAL A 51 -6.86 -5.86 1.48
N LEU A 52 -5.74 -6.44 1.92
CA LEU A 52 -5.56 -7.04 3.23
C LEU A 52 -5.00 -6.00 4.20
N PHE A 53 -5.65 -5.87 5.36
CA PHE A 53 -5.27 -4.98 6.43
C PHE A 53 -4.51 -5.72 7.53
N GLU A 54 -3.74 -4.98 8.33
CA GLU A 54 -2.91 -5.49 9.43
C GLU A 54 -3.72 -6.25 10.49
N ASP A 55 -5.00 -5.91 10.67
CA ASP A 55 -5.94 -6.62 11.55
C ASP A 55 -6.49 -7.93 10.95
N GLY A 56 -6.10 -8.29 9.72
CA GLY A 56 -6.51 -9.50 9.02
C GLY A 56 -7.79 -9.36 8.18
N ARG A 57 -8.43 -8.19 8.19
CA ARG A 57 -9.62 -7.93 7.36
C ARG A 57 -9.23 -7.80 5.90
N ILE A 58 -10.08 -8.27 5.00
CA ILE A 58 -9.97 -8.01 3.56
C ILE A 58 -11.11 -7.09 3.15
N ARG A 59 -10.80 -6.01 2.41
CA ARG A 59 -11.81 -5.16 1.75
C ARG A 59 -11.65 -5.24 0.24
N THR A 60 -12.78 -5.23 -0.46
CA THR A 60 -12.80 -5.05 -1.91
C THR A 60 -13.08 -3.58 -2.21
N LEU A 61 -12.14 -2.91 -2.85
CA LEU A 61 -12.23 -1.50 -3.21
C LEU A 61 -12.40 -1.37 -4.73
N ARG A 62 -13.12 -0.33 -5.15
CA ARG A 62 -13.21 0.08 -6.57
C ARG A 62 -12.19 1.19 -6.84
N PRO A 63 -11.81 1.44 -8.11
CA PRO A 63 -10.79 2.44 -8.45
C PRO A 63 -11.09 3.82 -7.85
N HIS A 64 -12.34 4.27 -7.92
CA HIS A 64 -12.77 5.58 -7.40
C HIS A 64 -12.77 5.68 -5.86
N THR A 65 -12.63 4.57 -5.13
CA THR A 65 -12.52 4.56 -3.66
C THR A 65 -11.12 4.23 -3.17
N LEU A 66 -10.21 3.87 -4.08
CA LEU A 66 -8.93 3.28 -3.73
C LEU A 66 -8.02 4.22 -2.94
N HIS A 67 -8.13 5.52 -3.22
CA HIS A 67 -7.29 6.57 -2.64
C HIS A 67 -8.12 7.59 -1.83
N ARG A 68 -9.28 7.16 -1.29
CA ARG A 68 -10.22 8.09 -0.63
C ARG A 68 -9.65 8.69 0.65
N ASP A 69 -9.01 7.85 1.47
CA ASP A 69 -8.52 8.24 2.79
C ASP A 69 -7.00 8.50 2.74
N ASP A 70 -6.25 7.56 2.14
CA ASP A 70 -4.82 7.68 1.85
C ASP A 70 -4.50 7.00 0.51
N HIS A 71 -3.39 7.37 -0.12
CA HIS A 71 -3.02 6.84 -1.42
C HIS A 71 -2.33 5.48 -1.29
N LEU A 72 -3.06 4.39 -1.57
CA LEU A 72 -2.54 3.02 -1.46
C LEU A 72 -1.12 2.75 -2.02
N TYR A 73 -0.73 3.41 -3.12
CA TYR A 73 0.56 3.19 -3.80
C TYR A 73 1.57 4.34 -3.68
N ARG A 74 1.28 5.39 -2.90
CA ARG A 74 2.16 6.56 -2.75
C ARG A 74 2.18 6.99 -1.31
N ASN A 75 3.36 7.35 -0.82
CA ASN A 75 3.50 7.88 0.52
C ASN A 75 2.85 9.27 0.64
N HIS A 76 2.80 9.83 1.85
CA HIS A 76 2.24 11.17 2.12
C HIS A 76 2.96 12.31 1.37
N ARG A 77 4.11 12.04 0.75
CA ARG A 77 4.83 12.97 -0.13
C ARG A 77 4.47 12.78 -1.62
N GLY A 78 3.51 11.93 -1.94
CA GLY A 78 3.07 11.63 -3.30
C GLY A 78 4.06 10.78 -4.10
N SER A 79 5.01 10.11 -3.45
CA SER A 79 6.05 9.30 -4.10
C SER A 79 5.79 7.81 -3.93
N VAL A 80 6.12 7.01 -4.95
CA VAL A 80 6.10 5.54 -4.87
C VAL A 80 7.36 5.07 -4.15
N ALA A 81 7.33 5.14 -2.82
CA ALA A 81 8.43 4.78 -1.93
C ALA A 81 7.87 4.40 -0.55
N ALA A 82 8.71 3.89 0.36
CA ALA A 82 8.29 3.67 1.74
C ALA A 82 7.67 4.92 2.38
N GLY A 83 6.79 4.67 3.35
CA GLY A 83 6.13 5.71 4.14
C GLY A 83 7.12 6.60 4.87
N VAL A 84 6.70 7.82 5.19
CA VAL A 84 7.53 8.80 5.92
C VAL A 84 7.36 8.72 7.43
N ASP A 85 6.33 8.00 7.89
CA ASP A 85 6.03 7.77 9.30
C ASP A 85 5.30 6.43 9.47
N PRO A 86 5.08 5.96 10.72
CA PRO A 86 4.46 4.67 10.96
C PRO A 86 3.07 4.51 10.35
N ASP A 87 2.28 5.58 10.18
CA ASP A 87 0.90 5.52 9.71
C ASP A 87 0.77 5.70 8.18
N ASP A 88 1.89 5.95 7.49
CA ASP A 88 2.00 6.13 6.04
C ASP A 88 2.22 4.79 5.31
N ALA A 89 1.12 4.09 5.01
CA ALA A 89 1.16 2.76 4.41
C ALA A 89 1.23 2.82 2.88
N VAL A 90 2.31 2.29 2.31
CA VAL A 90 2.47 2.20 0.84
C VAL A 90 2.59 0.76 0.40
N ILE A 91 1.74 0.34 -0.53
CA ILE A 91 1.85 -0.93 -1.25
C ILE A 91 2.72 -0.73 -2.48
N GLY A 92 3.81 -1.50 -2.58
CA GLY A 92 4.65 -1.56 -3.77
C GLY A 92 4.48 -2.88 -4.50
N ASP A 93 4.77 -2.90 -5.80
CA ASP A 93 4.99 -4.15 -6.51
C ASP A 93 6.24 -4.86 -5.94
N SER A 94 6.33 -6.16 -6.14
CA SER A 94 7.45 -7.04 -5.82
C SER A 94 8.82 -6.54 -6.32
N HIS A 95 8.85 -5.71 -7.37
CA HIS A 95 10.06 -5.10 -7.92
C HIS A 95 10.40 -3.72 -7.30
N HIS A 96 9.47 -3.09 -6.59
CA HIS A 96 9.73 -1.80 -5.94
C HIS A 96 10.65 -1.98 -4.73
N GLN A 97 11.64 -1.09 -4.62
CA GLN A 97 12.51 -1.04 -3.46
C GLN A 97 11.91 -0.10 -2.40
N PRO A 98 11.88 -0.52 -1.12
CA PRO A 98 11.44 0.34 -0.01
C PRO A 98 12.44 1.48 0.29
#